data_AF-A0A0E2H478-F1
#
_entry.id   AF-A0A0E2H478-F1
#
_cell.length_a   1.000
_cell.length_b   1.000
_cell.length_c   1.000
_cell.angle_alpha   90.00
_cell.angle_beta   90.00
_cell.angle_gamma   90.00
#
_symmetry.space_group_name_H-M   'P 1'
#
loop_
_entity.id
_entity.type
_entity.pdbx_description
1 polymer ?
#
loop_
_entity_poly.entity_id
_entity_poly.type
_entity_poly.pdbx_seq_one_letter_code
_entity_poly.pdbx_strand_id
1 'polypeptide(L)'
;MMKLADTVEGMNSADYKKRFIAEYQQLVIRYRGLANMLNKWDRGIELGFVPTCPRSTYNMQISAMTDYIAVLEARAVMEGIELDASAASCD
;
A
#
# COMPACT_ATOMS: atom_id res chain seq x y z
N MET A 1 -3.59 -13.19 -3.57
CA MET A 1 -3.10 -11.84 -3.23
C MET A 1 -3.87 -10.83 -4.07
N MET A 2 -4.44 -9.81 -3.44
CA MET A 2 -5.20 -8.74 -4.10
C MET A 2 -4.30 -7.86 -4.98
N LYS A 3 -4.83 -7.37 -6.11
CA LYS A 3 -4.16 -6.47 -7.06
C LYS A 3 -4.83 -5.10 -7.08
N LEU A 4 -4.13 -4.09 -7.58
CA LEU A 4 -4.68 -2.74 -7.75
C LEU A 4 -5.97 -2.68 -8.59
N ALA A 5 -6.13 -3.59 -9.55
CA ALA A 5 -7.34 -3.67 -10.36
C ALA A 5 -8.57 -4.12 -9.55
N ASP A 6 -8.37 -4.92 -8.50
CA ASP A 6 -9.44 -5.48 -7.68
C ASP A 6 -10.11 -4.40 -6.82
N THR A 7 -9.44 -3.26 -6.60
CA THR A 7 -9.98 -2.13 -5.82
C THR A 7 -10.86 -1.20 -6.66
N VAL A 8 -10.93 -1.37 -7.99
CA VAL A 8 -11.61 -0.43 -8.90
C VAL A 8 -13.10 -0.29 -8.58
N GLU A 9 -13.77 -1.39 -8.27
CA GLU A 9 -15.19 -1.37 -7.89
C GLU A 9 -15.41 -0.51 -6.63
N GLY A 10 -14.62 -0.74 -5.59
CA GLY A 10 -14.70 0.01 -4.33
C GLY A 10 -14.44 1.51 -4.53
N MET A 11 -13.47 1.87 -5.37
CA MET A 11 -13.16 3.27 -5.71
C MET A 11 -14.31 4.01 -6.40
N ASN A 12 -15.14 3.30 -7.16
CA ASN A 12 -16.29 3.88 -7.87
C ASN A 12 -17.61 3.78 -7.08
N SER A 13 -17.57 3.27 -5.84
CA SER A 13 -18.77 3.13 -5.03
C SER A 13 -19.34 4.49 -4.61
N ALA A 14 -20.67 4.59 -4.56
CA ALA A 14 -21.35 5.74 -3.96
C ALA A 14 -21.15 5.81 -2.43
N ASP A 15 -20.91 4.66 -1.79
CA ASP A 15 -20.60 4.57 -0.37
C ASP A 15 -19.15 5.00 -0.11
N TYR A 16 -18.98 6.06 0.68
CA TYR A 16 -17.65 6.58 1.00
C TYR A 16 -16.81 5.59 1.79
N LYS A 17 -17.43 4.72 2.62
CA LYS A 17 -16.70 3.70 3.39
C LYS A 17 -16.03 2.70 2.47
N LYS A 18 -16.71 2.31 1.39
CA LYS A 18 -16.15 1.43 0.35
C LYS A 18 -14.99 2.10 -0.39
N ARG A 19 -15.10 3.39 -0.71
CA ARG A 19 -14.00 4.15 -1.31
C ARG A 19 -12.79 4.25 -0.37
N PHE A 20 -13.04 4.48 0.92
CA PHE A 20 -12.01 4.54 1.95
C PHE A 20 -11.25 3.21 2.11
N ILE A 21 -11.99 2.09 2.18
CA ILE A 21 -11.38 0.75 2.23
C ILE A 21 -10.54 0.49 0.96
N ALA A 22 -11.06 0.85 -0.21
CA ALA A 22 -10.34 0.68 -1.47
C ALA A 22 -9.06 1.53 -1.54
N GLU A 23 -9.10 2.77 -1.05
CA GLU A 23 -7.93 3.64 -0.92
C GLU A 23 -6.84 3.01 -0.04
N TYR A 24 -7.23 2.54 1.15
CA TYR A 24 -6.33 1.81 2.05
C TYR A 24 -5.70 0.60 1.37
N GLN A 25 -6.51 -0.24 0.72
CA GLN A 25 -6.04 -1.41 -0.01
C GLN A 25 -5.06 -1.04 -1.13
N GLN A 26 -5.34 0.00 -1.91
CA GLN A 26 -4.44 0.47 -2.96
C GLN A 26 -3.08 0.91 -2.40
N LEU A 27 -3.09 1.64 -1.29
CA LEU A 27 -1.86 2.11 -0.64
C LEU A 27 -1.03 0.94 -0.13
N VAL A 28 -1.65 -0.02 0.56
CA VAL A 28 -0.98 -1.22 1.08
C VAL A 28 -0.41 -2.09 -0.04
N ILE A 29 -1.13 -2.28 -1.14
CA ILE A 29 -0.64 -3.03 -2.31
C ILE A 29 0.62 -2.38 -2.88
N ARG A 30 0.61 -1.05 -3.04
CA ARG A 30 1.77 -0.29 -3.53
C ARG A 30 2.93 -0.35 -2.53
N TYR A 31 2.65 -0.24 -1.24
CA TYR A 31 3.64 -0.30 -0.17
C TYR A 31 4.39 -1.63 -0.22
N ARG A 32 3.64 -2.74 -0.29
CA ARG A 32 4.22 -4.10 -0.40
C ARG A 32 5.06 -4.26 -1.65
N GLY A 33 4.58 -3.75 -2.79
CA GLY A 33 5.34 -3.77 -4.05
C GLY A 33 6.68 -3.03 -3.94
N LEU A 34 6.65 -1.82 -3.36
CA LEU A 34 7.85 -1.03 -3.11
C LEU A 34 8.78 -1.72 -2.09
N ALA A 35 8.25 -2.15 -0.94
CA ALA A 35 9.02 -2.82 0.11
C ALA A 35 9.74 -4.07 -0.41
N ASN A 36 9.06 -4.90 -1.22
CA ASN A 36 9.67 -6.07 -1.85
C ASN A 36 10.78 -5.67 -2.85
N MET A 37 10.53 -4.66 -3.67
CA MET A 37 11.53 -4.15 -4.61
C MET A 37 12.77 -3.60 -3.88
N LEU A 38 12.59 -2.84 -2.80
CA LEU A 38 13.68 -2.33 -1.97
C LEU A 38 14.42 -3.45 -1.24
N ASN A 39 13.72 -4.46 -0.72
CA ASN A 39 14.36 -5.63 -0.09
C ASN A 39 15.28 -6.36 -1.07
N LYS A 40 14.82 -6.58 -2.31
CA LYS A 40 15.65 -7.18 -3.36
C LYS A 40 16.85 -6.31 -3.68
N TRP A 41 16.65 -5.01 -3.85
CA TRP A 41 17.73 -4.07 -4.13
C TRP A 41 18.80 -4.07 -3.03
N ASP A 42 18.38 -3.94 -1.77
CA ASP A 42 19.29 -3.86 -0.62
C ASP A 42 20.07 -5.17 -0.41
N ARG A 43 19.54 -6.30 -0.89
CA ARG A 43 20.19 -7.63 -0.88
C ARG A 43 21.03 -7.93 -2.12
N GLY A 44 21.11 -7.00 -3.07
CA GLY A 44 21.81 -7.22 -4.35
C GLY A 44 21.13 -8.27 -5.25
N ILE A 45 19.84 -8.53 -5.06
CA ILE A 45 19.05 -9.44 -5.91
C ILE A 45 18.64 -8.68 -7.17
N GLU A 46 18.77 -9.33 -8.33
CA GLU A 46 18.40 -8.75 -9.62
C GLU A 46 16.91 -8.35 -9.68
N LEU A 47 16.66 -7.11 -10.13
CA LEU A 47 15.32 -6.53 -10.24
C LEU A 47 14.68 -6.71 -11.63
N GLY A 48 15.48 -7.05 -12.65
CA GLY A 48 15.06 -7.03 -14.06
C GLY A 48 14.97 -5.62 -14.67
N PHE A 49 15.34 -4.57 -13.90
CA PHE A 49 15.45 -3.20 -14.36
C PHE A 49 16.42 -2.40 -13.47
N VAL A 50 16.87 -1.24 -13.95
CA VAL A 50 17.68 -0.29 -13.18
C VAL A 50 16.77 0.81 -12.66
N PRO A 51 16.69 1.02 -11.33
CA PRO A 51 15.92 2.13 -10.78
C PRO A 51 16.51 3.47 -11.24
N THR A 52 15.66 4.34 -11.76
CA THR A 52 16.08 5.68 -12.23
C THR A 52 16.38 6.64 -11.09
N CYS A 53 15.65 6.51 -9.98
CA CYS A 53 15.80 7.39 -8.82
C CYS A 53 16.84 6.84 -7.84
N PRO A 54 17.52 7.71 -7.08
CA PRO A 54 18.41 7.26 -6.02
C PRO A 54 17.63 6.55 -4.90
N ARG A 55 18.32 5.66 -4.17
CA ARG A 55 17.74 4.88 -3.06
C ARG A 55 17.08 5.76 -1.98
N SER A 56 17.57 6.98 -1.77
CA SER A 56 17.02 7.96 -0.83
C SER A 56 15.62 8.45 -1.21
N THR A 57 15.31 8.59 -2.51
CA THR A 57 13.96 8.94 -2.97
C THR A 57 12.95 7.87 -2.56
N TYR A 58 13.31 6.60 -2.70
CA TYR A 58 12.45 5.50 -2.30
C TYR A 58 12.31 5.38 -0.77
N ASN A 59 13.30 5.82 0.02
CA ASN A 59 13.16 5.93 1.48
C ASN A 59 12.08 6.96 1.86
N MET A 60 12.07 8.11 1.20
CA MET A 60 11.03 9.12 1.42
C MET A 60 9.66 8.57 1.02
N GLN A 61 9.59 7.88 -0.13
CA GLN A 61 8.35 7.29 -0.62
C GLN A 61 7.79 6.24 0.35
N ILE A 62 8.60 5.28 0.79
CA ILE A 62 8.11 4.22 1.69
C ILE A 62 7.71 4.78 3.06
N SER A 63 8.43 5.78 3.58
CA SER A 63 8.08 6.45 4.84
C SER A 63 6.74 7.17 4.75
N ALA A 64 6.53 7.96 3.70
CA ALA A 64 5.25 8.65 3.49
C ALA A 64 4.07 7.68 3.33
N MET A 65 4.30 6.53 2.69
CA MET A 65 3.28 5.49 2.56
C MET A 65 2.97 4.83 3.90
N THR A 66 3.98 4.53 4.73
CA THR A 66 3.79 4.00 6.08
C THR A 66 3.01 4.98 6.96
N ASP A 67 3.37 6.26 6.95
CA ASP A 67 2.66 7.29 7.71
C ASP A 67 1.21 7.39 7.25
N TYR A 68 0.95 7.34 5.94
CA TYR A 68 -0.41 7.44 5.43
C TYR A 68 -1.24 6.18 5.74
N ILE A 69 -0.66 4.99 5.70
CA ILE A 69 -1.31 3.75 6.17
C ILE A 69 -1.75 3.91 7.63
N ALA A 70 -0.86 4.38 8.51
CA ALA A 70 -1.18 4.57 9.93
C ALA A 70 -2.31 5.60 10.14
N VAL A 71 -2.35 6.68 9.34
CA VAL A 71 -3.46 7.63 9.35
C VAL A 71 -4.78 6.97 8.96
N LEU A 72 -4.80 6.14 7.91
CA LEU A 72 -6.00 5.44 7.47
C LEU A 72 -6.46 4.40 8.50
N GLU A 73 -5.55 3.68 9.14
CA GLU A 73 -5.87 2.74 10.22
C GLU A 73 -6.49 3.48 11.42
N ALA A 74 -5.89 4.59 11.85
CA ALA A 74 -6.44 5.41 12.93
C ALA A 74 -7.83 5.97 12.58
N ARG A 75 -8.01 6.46 11.35
CA ARG A 75 -9.31 6.95 10.87
C ARG A 75 -10.36 5.85 10.82
N ALA A 76 -10.00 4.64 10.38
CA ALA A 76 -10.91 3.50 10.39
C ALA A 76 -11.47 3.22 11.80
N VAL A 77 -10.61 3.26 12.82
CA VAL A 77 -11.03 3.12 14.22
C VAL A 77 -11.99 4.23 14.64
N MET A 78 -11.66 5.49 14.35
CA MET A 78 -12.48 6.65 14.72
C MET A 78 -13.84 6.69 13.99
N GLU A 79 -13.88 6.24 12.73
CA GLU A 79 -15.05 6.26 11.86
C GLU A 79 -15.88 4.96 11.93
N GLY A 80 -15.43 3.95 12.69
CA GLY A 80 -16.08 2.65 12.79
C GLY A 80 -16.14 1.92 11.44
N ILE A 81 -15.02 1.92 10.71
CA ILE A 81 -14.86 1.25 9.42
C ILE A 81 -13.92 0.05 9.62
N GLU A 82 -14.41 -1.15 9.32
CA GLU A 82 -13.58 -2.35 9.34
C GLU A 82 -12.69 -2.40 8.09
N LEU A 83 -11.38 -2.36 8.29
CA LEU A 83 -10.40 -2.61 7.24
C LEU A 83 -10.15 -4.11 7.13
N ASP A 84 -10.30 -4.66 5.93
CA ASP A 84 -10.05 -6.08 5.71
C ASP A 84 -8.55 -6.41 5.83
N ALA A 85 -8.22 -7.22 6.85
CA ALA A 85 -6.86 -7.67 7.17
C ALA A 85 -6.29 -8.70 6.19
N SER A 86 -7.04 -9.14 5.18
CA SER A 86 -6.47 -9.86 4.03
C SER A 86 -5.45 -9.00 3.25
N ALA A 87 -5.57 -7.67 3.43
CA ALA A 87 -4.58 -6.61 3.22
C ALA A 87 -3.25 -6.75 3.99
N ALA A 88 -3.23 -7.45 5.12
CA ALA A 88 -2.19 -7.36 6.15
C ALA A 88 -1.55 -8.72 6.52
N SER A 89 -2.18 -9.86 6.23
CA SER A 89 -1.56 -11.15 6.53
C SER A 89 -0.35 -11.41 5.65
N CYS A 90 0.76 -11.69 6.32
CA CYS A 90 2.01 -12.21 5.78
C CYS A 90 2.14 -13.63 6.33
N ASP A 91 1.63 -14.60 5.57
CA ASP A 91 2.30 -15.89 5.45
C ASP A 91 2.97 -15.92 4.08
#